data_AF-A0A3A1XWP9-F1
#
_entry.id   AF-A0A3A1XWP9-F1
#
_cell.length_a   1.000
_cell.length_b   1.000
_cell.length_c   1.000
_cell.angle_alpha   90.00
_cell.angle_beta   90.00
_cell.angle_gamma   90.00
#
_symmetry.space_group_name_H-M   'P 1'
#
loop_
_entity.id
_entity.type
_entity.pdbx_description
1 polymer ?
#
loop_
_entity_poly.entity_id
_entity_poly.type
_entity_poly.pdbx_seq_one_letter_code
_entity_poly.pdbx_strand_id
1 'polypeptide(L)'
;MLNKKAIAAFAAGATLLSGFAFAAPAMAACPDPAPFKSAAKTSADAAYKAYTDAKAVLDGMTVTPKPEQPLVVITTWINLTPDATTGLIALKPTAASAAPYDVYVKAKAYVDAFNANVTETRAKEAQQTKVNDLLAKYLDAKNVLENCAVPDPTEDQIKRALINKVRLAKMNLDNKDDLLAVAKKNFNDAYKALVAAIAEYNARMDAFSAANGKLNAFLASGVNDSATETRLRDAADRAEAHLKRATVALAKAKAAYDDALAKDLAAVAAYNKALQTYKDVYNEAVAAGVNPALLPPVVTSDPLDPKVPAVPGLKHAYASAMSGKFGKEAKAAEAAAK
;
A
#
# COMPACT_ATOMS: atom_id res chain seq x y z
N MET A 1 28.65 -35.24 -67.54
CA MET A 1 27.79 -35.97 -66.59
C MET A 1 27.33 -35.00 -65.52
N LEU A 2 26.01 -34.82 -65.38
CA LEU A 2 25.38 -33.92 -64.42
C LEU A 2 25.85 -34.20 -62.99
N ASN A 3 26.21 -33.16 -62.21
CA ASN A 3 26.18 -33.27 -60.76
C ASN A 3 25.08 -32.39 -60.17
N LYS A 4 23.93 -33.05 -59.96
CA LYS A 4 22.63 -32.58 -59.47
C LYS A 4 22.65 -32.09 -58.00
N LYS A 5 23.71 -31.45 -57.51
CA LYS A 5 23.85 -31.12 -56.07
C LYS A 5 23.81 -29.63 -55.71
N ALA A 6 23.70 -28.71 -56.66
CA ALA A 6 23.64 -27.27 -56.37
C ALA A 6 22.20 -26.69 -56.29
N ILE A 7 21.16 -27.47 -56.58
CA ILE A 7 19.75 -27.01 -56.59
C ILE A 7 19.03 -27.33 -55.26
N ALA A 8 19.73 -27.84 -54.24
CA ALA A 8 19.13 -28.22 -52.96
C ALA A 8 19.34 -27.21 -51.81
N ALA A 9 20.14 -26.16 -51.99
CA ALA A 9 20.46 -25.21 -50.91
C ALA A 9 19.74 -23.85 -51.00
N PHE A 10 18.88 -23.63 -52.01
CA PHE A 10 18.01 -22.45 -52.07
C PHE A 10 16.66 -22.67 -51.35
N ALA A 11 16.41 -23.86 -50.80
CA ALA A 11 15.20 -24.20 -50.07
C ALA A 11 15.34 -24.13 -48.54
N ALA A 12 16.57 -24.04 -47.99
CA ALA A 12 16.80 -24.03 -46.54
C ALA A 12 16.92 -22.63 -45.91
N GLY A 13 16.89 -21.56 -46.72
CA GLY A 13 16.76 -20.17 -46.25
C GLY A 13 15.33 -19.63 -46.33
N ALA A 14 14.39 -20.39 -46.90
CA ALA A 14 12.98 -20.03 -47.06
C ALA A 14 12.04 -20.74 -46.05
N THR A 15 12.60 -21.49 -45.10
CA THR A 15 11.86 -22.24 -44.06
C THR A 15 11.83 -21.52 -42.71
N LEU A 16 11.66 -20.20 -42.71
CA LEU A 16 11.26 -19.43 -41.53
C LEU A 16 10.09 -18.47 -41.82
N LEU A 17 9.32 -18.74 -42.89
CA LEU A 17 8.15 -17.92 -43.27
C LEU A 17 6.92 -18.74 -43.68
N SER A 18 6.91 -20.04 -43.43
CA SER A 18 5.72 -20.89 -43.54
C SER A 18 5.20 -21.24 -42.15
N GLY A 19 4.64 -20.24 -41.47
CA GLY A 19 4.16 -20.37 -40.10
C GLY A 19 3.58 -19.11 -39.47
N PHE A 20 3.34 -18.03 -40.23
CA PHE A 20 2.34 -17.06 -39.81
C PHE A 20 0.97 -17.70 -40.08
N ALA A 21 0.58 -18.60 -39.18
CA ALA A 21 -0.83 -18.76 -38.90
C ALA A 21 -1.35 -17.34 -38.68
N PHE A 22 -2.13 -16.83 -39.63
CA PHE A 22 -3.12 -15.83 -39.30
C PHE A 22 -3.95 -16.50 -38.21
N ALA A 23 -3.58 -16.27 -36.95
CA ALA A 23 -4.46 -16.50 -35.85
C ALA A 23 -5.70 -15.71 -36.24
N ALA A 24 -6.77 -16.42 -36.63
CA ALA A 24 -8.11 -15.88 -36.62
C ALA A 24 -8.20 -15.07 -35.32
N PRO A 25 -8.61 -13.79 -35.36
CA PRO A 25 -8.59 -12.96 -34.17
C PRO A 25 -9.34 -13.75 -33.11
N ALA A 26 -8.59 -14.26 -32.13
CA ALA A 26 -9.18 -14.84 -30.95
C ALA A 26 -10.00 -13.68 -30.41
N MET A 27 -11.33 -13.79 -30.48
CA MET A 27 -12.25 -12.77 -29.98
C MET A 27 -11.72 -12.37 -28.62
N ALA A 28 -11.07 -11.20 -28.55
CA ALA A 28 -10.29 -10.84 -27.38
C ALA A 28 -11.28 -10.81 -26.22
N ALA A 29 -11.09 -11.73 -25.27
CA ALA A 29 -12.00 -11.87 -24.14
C ALA A 29 -12.09 -10.51 -23.45
N CYS A 30 -13.31 -10.04 -23.19
CA CYS A 30 -13.50 -8.75 -22.54
C CYS A 30 -12.75 -8.74 -21.19
N PRO A 31 -11.97 -7.69 -20.91
CA PRO A 31 -11.28 -7.55 -19.64
C PRO A 31 -12.28 -7.49 -18.47
N ASP A 32 -11.94 -8.13 -17.36
CA ASP A 32 -12.70 -8.12 -16.10
C ASP A 32 -11.83 -7.54 -14.97
N PRO A 33 -12.21 -6.41 -14.35
CA PRO A 33 -13.40 -5.59 -14.63
C PRO A 33 -13.33 -4.84 -15.96
N ALA A 34 -14.51 -4.61 -16.56
CA ALA A 34 -14.65 -3.86 -17.80
C ALA A 34 -14.24 -2.38 -17.63
N PRO A 35 -13.43 -1.81 -18.56
CA PRO A 35 -13.00 -0.43 -18.48
C PRO A 35 -14.12 0.55 -18.85
N PHE A 36 -14.00 1.81 -18.41
CA PHE A 36 -14.85 2.88 -18.90
C PHE A 36 -14.51 3.27 -20.35
N LYS A 37 -15.50 3.77 -21.09
CA LYS A 37 -15.36 4.19 -22.50
C LYS A 37 -14.22 5.20 -22.73
N SER A 38 -14.07 6.21 -21.87
CA SER A 38 -12.98 7.19 -21.99
C SER A 38 -11.58 6.56 -21.92
N ALA A 39 -11.38 5.62 -20.99
CA ALA A 39 -10.12 4.90 -20.81
C ALA A 39 -9.85 3.94 -21.98
N ALA A 40 -10.87 3.18 -22.40
CA ALA A 40 -10.78 2.31 -23.56
C ALA A 40 -10.48 3.10 -24.84
N LYS A 41 -11.07 4.28 -25.00
CA LYS A 41 -10.79 5.18 -26.14
C LYS A 41 -9.35 5.65 -26.15
N THR A 42 -8.83 6.08 -25.00
CA THR A 42 -7.43 6.51 -24.88
C THR A 42 -6.47 5.38 -25.27
N SER A 43 -6.75 4.15 -24.84
CA SER A 43 -5.96 2.97 -25.21
C SER A 43 -6.02 2.67 -26.70
N ALA A 44 -7.22 2.69 -27.30
CA ALA A 44 -7.41 2.46 -28.73
C ALA A 44 -6.71 3.55 -29.58
N ASP A 45 -6.82 4.82 -29.20
CA ASP A 45 -6.18 5.94 -29.90
C ASP A 45 -4.64 5.82 -29.84
N ALA A 46 -4.08 5.44 -28.69
CA ALA A 46 -2.64 5.23 -28.52
C ALA A 46 -2.14 4.04 -29.36
N ALA A 47 -2.88 2.92 -29.37
CA ALA A 47 -2.55 1.75 -30.18
C ALA A 47 -2.64 2.06 -31.68
N TYR A 48 -3.67 2.80 -32.10
CA TYR A 48 -3.82 3.26 -33.48
C TYR A 48 -2.63 4.12 -33.90
N LYS A 49 -2.23 5.10 -33.07
CA LYS A 49 -1.09 5.96 -33.36
C LYS A 49 0.21 5.15 -33.51
N ALA A 50 0.47 4.21 -32.61
CA ALA A 50 1.66 3.37 -32.69
C ALA A 50 1.69 2.54 -33.99
N TYR A 51 0.54 1.97 -34.38
CA TYR A 51 0.37 1.27 -35.64
C TYR A 51 0.63 2.19 -36.86
N THR A 52 0.01 3.37 -36.91
CA THR A 52 0.15 4.29 -38.04
C THR A 52 1.56 4.84 -38.17
N ASP A 53 2.23 5.16 -37.06
CA ASP A 53 3.62 5.62 -37.05
C ASP A 53 4.56 4.53 -37.59
N ALA A 54 4.38 3.28 -37.15
CA ALA A 54 5.19 2.15 -37.63
C ALA A 54 4.93 1.84 -39.11
N LYS A 55 3.68 1.97 -39.55
CA LYS A 55 3.30 1.79 -40.95
C LYS A 55 3.89 2.88 -41.85
N ALA A 56 3.90 4.14 -41.41
CA ALA A 56 4.54 5.22 -42.14
C ALA A 56 6.05 4.97 -42.35
N VAL A 57 6.74 4.45 -41.33
CA VAL A 57 8.15 4.02 -41.47
C VAL A 57 8.28 2.94 -42.53
N LEU A 58 7.47 1.88 -42.46
CA LEU A 58 7.48 0.76 -43.41
C LEU A 58 7.26 1.23 -44.85
N ASP A 59 6.27 2.10 -45.06
CA ASP A 59 5.92 2.64 -46.38
C ASP A 59 7.06 3.50 -46.95
N GLY A 60 7.85 4.14 -46.08
CA GLY A 60 9.06 4.88 -46.45
C GLY A 60 10.31 4.02 -46.69
N MET A 61 10.28 2.71 -46.40
CA MET A 61 11.44 1.83 -46.60
C MET A 61 11.60 1.40 -48.05
N THR A 62 12.74 1.73 -48.64
CA THR A 62 13.19 1.24 -49.94
C THR A 62 14.11 0.04 -49.77
N VAL A 63 14.15 -0.83 -50.79
CA VAL A 63 15.10 -1.95 -50.86
C VAL A 63 15.85 -1.80 -52.18
N THR A 64 17.17 -1.77 -52.09
CA THR A 64 18.08 -1.79 -53.24
C THR A 64 17.78 -3.02 -54.07
N PRO A 65 17.58 -2.91 -55.39
CA PRO A 65 17.35 -4.07 -56.23
C PRO A 65 18.48 -5.08 -56.07
N LYS A 66 18.13 -6.37 -56.02
CA LYS A 66 19.13 -7.42 -56.04
C LYS A 66 19.99 -7.27 -57.31
N PRO A 67 21.32 -7.18 -57.20
CA PRO A 67 22.16 -7.04 -58.38
C PRO A 67 22.00 -8.26 -59.30
N GLU A 68 22.06 -8.01 -60.61
CA GLU A 68 22.08 -9.08 -61.62
C GLU A 68 23.26 -10.03 -61.42
N GLN A 69 23.21 -11.21 -62.06
CA GLN A 69 24.28 -12.19 -61.93
C GLN A 69 25.67 -11.56 -62.20
N PRO A 70 26.66 -11.82 -61.32
CA PRO A 70 27.95 -11.19 -61.43
C PRO A 70 28.64 -11.62 -62.73
N LEU A 71 29.31 -10.68 -63.40
CA LEU A 71 30.10 -10.97 -64.59
C LEU A 71 31.09 -12.11 -64.31
N VAL A 72 31.27 -13.03 -65.26
CA VAL A 72 32.18 -14.19 -65.10
C VAL A 72 33.57 -13.75 -64.62
N VAL A 73 34.07 -12.62 -65.12
CA VAL A 73 35.38 -12.05 -64.77
C VAL A 73 35.52 -11.65 -63.28
N ILE A 74 34.42 -11.32 -62.59
CA ILE A 74 34.44 -10.97 -61.15
C ILE A 74 34.13 -12.15 -60.23
N THR A 75 33.53 -13.24 -60.74
CA THR A 75 33.15 -14.43 -59.93
C THR A 75 34.32 -15.13 -59.25
N THR A 76 35.51 -15.06 -59.85
CA THR A 76 36.75 -15.62 -59.28
C THR A 76 37.21 -14.89 -58.02
N TRP A 77 36.73 -13.65 -57.79
CA TRP A 77 37.15 -12.76 -56.70
C TRP A 77 36.12 -12.62 -55.57
N ILE A 78 34.92 -13.20 -55.72
CA ILE A 78 33.83 -13.12 -54.75
C ILE A 78 33.49 -14.52 -54.21
N ASN A 79 33.13 -14.61 -52.93
CA ASN A 79 32.47 -15.78 -52.37
C ASN A 79 30.99 -15.75 -52.75
N LEU A 80 30.63 -16.51 -53.79
CA LEU A 80 29.25 -16.60 -54.27
C LEU A 80 28.33 -17.37 -53.31
N THR A 81 28.91 -18.19 -52.43
CA THR A 81 28.17 -18.85 -51.36
C THR A 81 27.97 -17.83 -50.23
N PRO A 82 26.73 -17.42 -49.93
CA PRO A 82 26.47 -16.55 -48.80
C PRO A 82 26.80 -17.23 -47.49
N ASP A 83 27.23 -16.46 -46.51
CA ASP A 83 27.39 -16.93 -45.14
C ASP A 83 26.05 -17.46 -44.61
N ALA A 84 26.05 -18.65 -44.00
CA ALA A 84 24.82 -19.32 -43.60
C ALA A 84 24.04 -18.58 -42.50
N THR A 85 24.73 -17.75 -41.71
CA THR A 85 24.13 -17.02 -40.58
C THR A 85 23.60 -15.66 -41.04
N THR A 86 24.41 -14.94 -41.80
CA THR A 86 24.16 -13.56 -42.18
C THR A 86 23.60 -13.42 -43.59
N GLY A 87 23.65 -14.46 -44.44
CA GLY A 87 23.24 -14.39 -45.83
C GLY A 87 24.04 -13.39 -46.68
N LEU A 88 25.14 -12.86 -46.14
CA LEU A 88 26.01 -11.88 -46.80
C LEU A 88 27.10 -12.60 -47.58
N ILE A 89 27.59 -11.95 -48.63
CA ILE A 89 28.75 -12.39 -49.40
C ILE A 89 29.96 -11.50 -49.09
N ALA A 90 31.15 -12.01 -49.36
CA ALA A 90 32.40 -11.30 -49.13
C ALA A 90 33.38 -11.50 -50.29
N LEU A 91 34.36 -10.60 -50.39
CA LEU A 91 35.50 -10.79 -51.29
C LEU A 91 36.36 -11.98 -50.82
N LYS A 92 36.98 -12.69 -51.76
CA LYS A 92 37.89 -13.80 -51.43
C LYS A 92 39.22 -13.29 -50.86
N PRO A 93 39.73 -13.86 -49.74
CA PRO A 93 40.94 -13.36 -49.06
C PRO A 93 42.21 -13.37 -49.92
N THR A 94 42.41 -14.43 -50.72
CA THR A 94 43.60 -14.65 -51.55
C THR A 94 43.61 -13.84 -52.85
N ALA A 95 42.56 -13.05 -53.10
CA ALA A 95 42.26 -12.48 -54.41
C ALA A 95 42.34 -10.92 -54.39
N ALA A 96 42.18 -10.28 -53.23
CA ALA A 96 42.18 -8.82 -53.16
C ALA A 96 43.54 -8.15 -53.48
N SER A 97 44.67 -8.86 -53.33
CA SER A 97 46.02 -8.34 -53.57
C SER A 97 46.59 -8.61 -54.98
N ALA A 98 45.89 -9.40 -55.81
CA ALA A 98 46.36 -9.83 -57.14
C ALA A 98 45.43 -9.44 -58.30
N ALA A 99 44.27 -8.82 -58.01
CA ALA A 99 43.31 -8.40 -59.02
C ALA A 99 43.74 -7.09 -59.71
N PRO A 100 43.49 -6.94 -61.03
CA PRO A 100 43.43 -5.63 -61.65
C PRO A 100 42.41 -4.74 -60.91
N TYR A 101 42.79 -3.48 -60.66
CA TYR A 101 42.03 -2.55 -59.83
C TYR A 101 40.56 -2.39 -60.30
N ASP A 102 40.33 -2.37 -61.61
CA ASP A 102 39.00 -2.26 -62.21
C ASP A 102 38.10 -3.48 -61.92
N VAL A 103 38.68 -4.68 -61.88
CA VAL A 103 37.99 -5.93 -61.54
C VAL A 103 37.65 -5.96 -60.04
N TYR A 104 38.58 -5.51 -59.20
CA TYR A 104 38.35 -5.38 -57.75
C TYR A 104 37.21 -4.41 -57.44
N VAL A 105 37.20 -3.22 -58.05
CA VAL A 105 36.14 -2.21 -57.83
C VAL A 105 34.77 -2.75 -58.22
N LYS A 106 34.64 -3.44 -59.37
CA LYS A 106 33.39 -4.07 -59.80
C LYS A 106 32.95 -5.19 -58.87
N ALA A 107 33.89 -6.03 -58.42
CA ALA A 107 33.60 -7.11 -57.47
C ALA A 107 33.12 -6.56 -56.12
N LYS A 108 33.77 -5.50 -55.62
CA LYS A 108 33.36 -4.82 -54.39
C LYS A 108 31.97 -4.19 -54.53
N ALA A 109 31.71 -3.48 -55.62
CA ALA A 109 30.40 -2.87 -55.88
C ALA A 109 29.27 -3.91 -55.92
N TYR A 110 29.52 -5.09 -56.51
CA TYR A 110 28.56 -6.20 -56.49
C TYR A 110 28.30 -6.72 -55.07
N VAL A 111 29.37 -6.95 -54.28
CA VAL A 111 29.26 -7.39 -52.88
C VAL A 111 28.49 -6.38 -52.04
N ASP A 112 28.82 -5.09 -52.16
CA ASP A 112 28.14 -4.02 -51.44
C ASP A 112 26.65 -3.96 -51.81
N ALA A 113 26.30 -4.01 -53.10
CA ALA A 113 24.91 -3.97 -53.56
C ALA A 113 24.09 -5.21 -53.13
N PHE A 114 24.70 -6.40 -53.18
CA PHE A 114 24.06 -7.64 -52.72
C PHE A 114 23.80 -7.59 -51.21
N ASN A 115 24.82 -7.20 -50.43
CA ASN A 115 24.71 -7.11 -48.97
C ASN A 115 23.73 -6.02 -48.54
N ALA A 116 23.66 -4.89 -49.27
CA ALA A 116 22.64 -3.86 -49.07
C ALA A 116 21.24 -4.41 -49.30
N ASN A 117 21.00 -5.09 -50.44
CA ASN A 117 19.71 -5.73 -50.72
C ASN A 117 19.29 -6.72 -49.60
N VAL A 118 20.19 -7.60 -49.17
CA VAL A 118 19.89 -8.58 -48.09
C VAL A 118 19.55 -7.88 -46.77
N THR A 119 20.35 -6.88 -46.39
CA THR A 119 20.18 -6.17 -45.11
C THR A 119 18.89 -5.35 -45.10
N GLU A 120 18.61 -4.62 -46.18
CA GLU A 120 17.41 -3.78 -46.32
C GLU A 120 16.14 -4.63 -46.43
N THR A 121 16.19 -5.77 -47.12
CA THR A 121 15.07 -6.73 -47.18
C THR A 121 14.71 -7.23 -45.79
N ARG A 122 15.71 -7.68 -45.01
CA ARG A 122 15.48 -8.14 -43.63
C ARG A 122 14.95 -7.04 -42.72
N ALA A 123 15.48 -5.83 -42.84
CA ALA A 123 14.99 -4.69 -42.07
C ALA A 123 13.51 -4.40 -42.40
N LYS A 124 13.14 -4.47 -43.69
CA LYS A 124 11.76 -4.26 -44.14
C LYS A 124 10.82 -5.37 -43.66
N GLU A 125 11.24 -6.63 -43.70
CA GLU A 125 10.47 -7.78 -43.17
C GLU A 125 10.27 -7.69 -41.65
N ALA A 126 11.30 -7.30 -40.89
CA ALA A 126 11.21 -7.08 -39.46
C ALA A 126 10.24 -5.94 -39.13
N GLN A 127 10.30 -4.84 -39.89
CA GLN A 127 9.37 -3.72 -39.74
C GLN A 127 7.94 -4.13 -40.11
N GLN A 128 7.76 -4.95 -41.16
CA GLN A 128 6.45 -5.49 -41.54
C GLN A 128 5.84 -6.34 -40.41
N THR A 129 6.65 -7.19 -39.78
CA THR A 129 6.22 -7.98 -38.61
C THR A 129 5.76 -7.08 -37.48
N LYS A 130 6.54 -6.05 -37.15
CA LYS A 130 6.18 -5.05 -36.13
C LYS A 130 4.86 -4.34 -36.45
N VAL A 131 4.62 -3.98 -37.72
CA VAL A 131 3.37 -3.34 -38.14
C VAL A 131 2.18 -4.30 -37.95
N ASN A 132 2.34 -5.57 -38.28
CA ASN A 132 1.28 -6.58 -38.09
C ASN A 132 0.94 -6.78 -36.61
N ASP A 133 1.96 -6.85 -35.74
CA ASP A 133 1.76 -6.97 -34.29
C ASP A 133 1.05 -5.76 -33.69
N LEU A 134 1.40 -4.55 -34.14
CA LEU A 134 0.74 -3.32 -33.69
C LEU A 134 -0.69 -3.21 -34.22
N LEU A 135 -0.96 -3.68 -35.44
CA LEU A 135 -2.30 -3.77 -35.98
C LEU A 135 -3.18 -4.70 -35.12
N ALA A 136 -2.67 -5.88 -34.76
CA ALA A 136 -3.39 -6.79 -33.87
C ALA A 136 -3.74 -6.12 -32.53
N LYS A 137 -2.77 -5.45 -31.89
CA LYS A 137 -3.00 -4.69 -30.65
C LYS A 137 -4.04 -3.59 -30.79
N TYR A 138 -4.04 -2.87 -31.91
CA TYR A 138 -5.06 -1.85 -32.18
C TYR A 138 -6.45 -2.49 -32.34
N LEU A 139 -6.57 -3.60 -33.07
CA LEU A 139 -7.84 -4.30 -33.25
C LEU A 139 -8.39 -4.82 -31.91
N ASP A 140 -7.53 -5.34 -31.04
CA ASP A 140 -7.91 -5.76 -29.69
C ASP A 140 -8.41 -4.57 -28.86
N ALA A 141 -7.67 -3.46 -28.84
CA ALA A 141 -8.07 -2.26 -28.10
C ALA A 141 -9.38 -1.66 -28.65
N LYS A 142 -9.58 -1.70 -29.97
CA LYS A 142 -10.82 -1.28 -30.62
C LYS A 142 -11.99 -2.19 -30.23
N ASN A 143 -11.80 -3.50 -30.21
CA ASN A 143 -12.83 -4.44 -29.77
C ASN A 143 -13.24 -4.18 -28.31
N VAL A 144 -12.28 -3.90 -27.42
CA VAL A 144 -12.58 -3.53 -26.04
C VAL A 144 -13.41 -2.25 -25.96
N LEU A 145 -13.08 -1.22 -26.73
CA LEU A 145 -13.83 0.04 -26.78
C LEU A 145 -15.27 -0.15 -27.29
N GLU A 146 -15.45 -0.93 -28.35
CA GLU A 146 -16.75 -1.07 -29.03
C GLU A 146 -17.68 -2.05 -28.32
N ASN A 147 -17.15 -3.14 -27.77
CA ASN A 147 -17.95 -4.28 -27.32
C ASN A 147 -17.88 -4.57 -25.81
N CYS A 148 -16.85 -4.07 -25.11
CA CYS A 148 -16.63 -4.40 -23.69
C CYS A 148 -16.73 -3.19 -22.76
N ALA A 149 -16.42 -1.99 -23.23
CA ALA A 149 -16.32 -0.81 -22.37
C ALA A 149 -17.69 -0.33 -21.87
N VAL A 150 -17.76 -0.05 -20.56
CA VAL A 150 -18.97 0.48 -19.93
C VAL A 150 -19.03 2.00 -20.07
N PRO A 151 -20.25 2.61 -20.13
CA PRO A 151 -20.39 4.05 -20.16
C PRO A 151 -19.66 4.73 -19.00
N ASP A 152 -19.00 5.85 -19.27
CA ASP A 152 -18.46 6.70 -18.22
C ASP A 152 -19.59 7.15 -17.28
N PRO A 153 -19.35 7.25 -15.96
CA PRO A 153 -20.36 7.75 -15.04
C PRO A 153 -20.72 9.19 -15.39
N THR A 154 -22.01 9.48 -15.40
CA THR A 154 -22.51 10.85 -15.57
C THR A 154 -22.06 11.74 -14.42
N GLU A 155 -21.94 13.05 -14.67
CA GLU A 155 -21.61 14.03 -13.63
C GLU A 155 -22.52 13.90 -12.40
N ASP A 156 -23.81 13.65 -12.64
CA ASP A 156 -24.82 13.46 -11.61
C ASP A 156 -24.61 12.16 -10.80
N GLN A 157 -24.17 11.06 -11.43
CA GLN A 157 -23.74 9.85 -10.72
C GLN A 157 -22.50 10.09 -9.87
N ILE A 158 -21.50 10.81 -10.38
CA ILE A 158 -20.29 11.18 -9.64
C ILE A 158 -20.65 12.02 -8.41
N LYS A 159 -21.47 13.07 -8.59
CA LYS A 159 -21.92 13.94 -7.50
C LYS A 159 -22.72 13.19 -6.45
N ARG A 160 -23.63 12.29 -6.84
CA ARG A 160 -24.36 11.43 -5.89
C ARG A 160 -23.44 10.50 -5.10
N ALA A 161 -22.43 9.92 -5.75
CA ALA A 161 -21.45 9.07 -5.07
C ALA A 161 -20.67 9.86 -3.99
N LEU A 162 -20.28 11.10 -4.30
CA LEU A 162 -19.61 12.00 -3.36
C LEU A 162 -20.52 12.40 -2.19
N ILE A 163 -21.78 12.74 -2.45
CA ILE A 163 -22.76 13.02 -1.38
C ILE A 163 -22.88 11.82 -0.42
N ASN A 164 -22.97 10.60 -0.96
CA ASN A 164 -23.05 9.40 -0.13
C ASN A 164 -21.76 9.15 0.67
N LYS A 165 -20.59 9.42 0.08
CA LYS A 165 -19.29 9.36 0.77
C LYS A 165 -19.25 10.31 1.97
N VAL A 166 -19.73 11.55 1.80
CA VAL A 166 -19.82 12.55 2.88
C VAL A 166 -20.79 12.07 3.99
N ARG A 167 -21.97 11.55 3.61
CA ARG A 167 -22.95 11.03 4.59
C ARG A 167 -22.39 9.88 5.40
N LEU A 168 -21.69 8.94 4.77
CA LEU A 168 -21.05 7.82 5.47
C LEU A 168 -19.96 8.31 6.43
N ALA A 169 -19.13 9.27 6.01
CA ALA A 169 -18.12 9.86 6.88
C ALA A 169 -18.74 10.58 8.09
N LYS A 170 -19.85 11.30 7.90
CA LYS A 170 -20.61 11.92 9.00
C LYS A 170 -21.17 10.89 9.97
N MET A 171 -21.78 9.81 9.47
CA MET A 171 -22.28 8.72 10.33
C MET A 171 -21.15 8.09 11.16
N ASN A 172 -19.97 7.90 10.55
CA ASN A 172 -18.81 7.40 11.27
C ASN A 172 -18.30 8.38 12.33
N LEU A 173 -18.31 9.69 12.04
CA LEU A 173 -17.97 10.73 13.01
C LEU A 173 -18.92 10.70 14.22
N ASP A 174 -20.23 10.64 13.97
CA ASP A 174 -21.25 10.60 15.03
C ASP A 174 -21.08 9.36 15.93
N ASN A 175 -20.86 8.19 15.33
CA ASN A 175 -20.55 6.97 16.07
C ASN A 175 -19.28 7.11 16.93
N LYS A 176 -18.27 7.88 16.51
CA LYS A 176 -17.07 8.14 17.31
C LYS A 176 -17.32 9.14 18.42
N ASP A 177 -18.21 10.11 18.23
CA ASP A 177 -18.61 11.06 19.27
C ASP A 177 -19.35 10.34 20.41
N ASP A 178 -20.28 9.45 20.09
CA ASP A 178 -20.98 8.62 21.09
C ASP A 178 -20.00 7.77 21.92
N LEU A 179 -19.02 7.13 21.26
CA LEU A 179 -17.99 6.35 21.93
C LEU A 179 -17.09 7.21 22.82
N LEU A 180 -16.77 8.43 22.38
CA LEU A 180 -16.03 9.41 23.17
C LEU A 180 -16.81 9.85 24.40
N ALA A 181 -18.12 10.11 24.27
CA ALA A 181 -18.97 10.48 25.40
C ALA A 181 -19.02 9.37 26.46
N VAL A 182 -19.13 8.11 26.04
CA VAL A 182 -19.06 6.94 26.95
C VAL A 182 -17.70 6.83 27.63
N ALA A 183 -16.60 7.00 26.88
CA ALA A 183 -15.25 6.92 27.43
C ALA A 183 -14.99 8.02 28.48
N LYS A 184 -15.38 9.27 28.18
CA LYS A 184 -15.30 10.41 29.10
C LYS A 184 -16.09 10.16 30.38
N LYS A 185 -17.29 9.60 30.28
CA LYS A 185 -18.10 9.23 31.45
C LYS A 185 -17.38 8.19 32.31
N ASN A 186 -16.88 7.13 31.72
CA ASN A 186 -16.18 6.06 32.43
C ASN A 186 -14.91 6.56 33.11
N PHE A 187 -14.15 7.45 32.45
CA PHE A 187 -13.00 8.13 33.03
C PHE A 187 -13.40 8.95 34.27
N ASN A 188 -14.45 9.77 34.18
CA ASN A 188 -14.94 10.56 35.31
C ASN A 188 -15.42 9.71 36.49
N ASP A 189 -16.05 8.57 36.21
CA ASP A 189 -16.52 7.64 37.25
C ASP A 189 -15.32 6.94 37.93
N ALA A 190 -14.34 6.48 37.16
CA ALA A 190 -13.11 5.87 37.69
C ALA A 190 -12.29 6.89 38.51
N TYR A 191 -12.25 8.14 38.05
CA TYR A 191 -11.63 9.25 38.75
C TYR A 191 -12.24 9.47 40.15
N LYS A 192 -13.58 9.56 40.23
CA LYS A 192 -14.29 9.68 41.52
C LYS A 192 -14.03 8.49 42.44
N ALA A 193 -14.01 7.27 41.89
CA ALA A 193 -13.73 6.05 42.64
C ALA A 193 -12.30 6.04 43.23
N LEU A 194 -11.30 6.50 42.48
CA LEU A 194 -9.94 6.65 42.97
C LEU A 194 -9.85 7.66 44.12
N VAL A 195 -10.51 8.81 44.00
CA VAL A 195 -10.55 9.81 45.08
C VAL A 195 -11.18 9.24 46.35
N ALA A 196 -12.28 8.50 46.24
CA ALA A 196 -12.92 7.84 47.38
C ALA A 196 -12.01 6.77 48.02
N ALA A 197 -11.31 5.96 47.22
CA ALA A 197 -10.39 4.94 47.72
C ALA A 197 -9.18 5.55 48.45
N ILE A 198 -8.67 6.68 47.98
CA ILE A 198 -7.61 7.45 48.67
C ILE A 198 -8.09 7.94 50.03
N ALA A 199 -9.30 8.50 50.09
CA ALA A 199 -9.88 8.99 51.34
C ALA A 199 -10.06 7.84 52.36
N GLU A 200 -10.55 6.68 51.91
CA GLU A 200 -10.69 5.52 52.79
C GLU A 200 -9.34 4.97 53.27
N TYR A 201 -8.35 4.86 52.39
CA TYR A 201 -6.99 4.44 52.77
C TYR A 201 -6.41 5.32 53.88
N ASN A 202 -6.51 6.65 53.73
CA ASN A 202 -6.03 7.60 54.73
C ASN A 202 -6.77 7.41 56.07
N ALA A 203 -8.10 7.29 56.05
CA ALA A 203 -8.88 7.07 57.27
C ALA A 203 -8.52 5.74 57.98
N ARG A 204 -8.20 4.68 57.23
CA ARG A 204 -7.76 3.40 57.82
C ARG A 204 -6.33 3.47 58.35
N MET A 205 -5.46 4.25 57.71
CA MET A 205 -4.10 4.50 58.19
C MET A 205 -4.12 5.24 59.54
N ASP A 206 -4.97 6.26 59.67
CA ASP A 206 -5.14 7.00 60.92
C ASP A 206 -5.69 6.11 62.04
N ALA A 207 -6.69 5.26 61.73
CA ALA A 207 -7.25 4.31 62.69
C ALA A 207 -6.23 3.27 63.17
N PHE A 208 -5.40 2.75 62.26
CA PHE A 208 -4.31 1.82 62.58
C PHE A 208 -3.24 2.50 63.46
N SER A 209 -2.82 3.71 63.11
CA SER A 209 -1.89 4.51 63.90
C SER A 209 -2.43 4.76 65.32
N ALA A 210 -3.71 5.11 65.44
CA ALA A 210 -4.34 5.35 66.73
C ALA A 210 -4.47 4.08 67.59
N ALA A 211 -4.83 2.94 66.99
CA ALA A 211 -4.92 1.67 67.71
C ALA A 211 -3.55 1.21 68.23
N ASN A 212 -2.51 1.30 67.40
CA ASN A 212 -1.14 0.98 67.82
C ASN A 212 -0.61 1.97 68.86
N GLY A 213 -0.94 3.25 68.76
CA GLY A 213 -0.57 4.24 69.78
C GLY A 213 -1.12 3.87 71.17
N LYS A 214 -2.38 3.42 71.24
CA LYS A 214 -3.00 2.96 72.50
C LYS A 214 -2.35 1.68 73.04
N LEU A 215 -2.07 0.70 72.18
CA LEU A 215 -1.38 -0.53 72.58
C LEU A 215 0.01 -0.23 73.12
N ASN A 216 0.80 0.60 72.41
CA ASN A 216 2.16 0.96 72.83
C ASN A 216 2.16 1.75 74.15
N ALA A 217 1.21 2.67 74.34
CA ALA A 217 1.08 3.40 75.61
C ALA A 217 0.73 2.47 76.77
N PHE A 218 -0.14 1.47 76.56
CA PHE A 218 -0.45 0.46 77.55
C PHE A 218 0.78 -0.39 77.90
N LEU A 219 1.49 -0.92 76.90
CA LEU A 219 2.71 -1.71 77.12
C LEU A 219 3.81 -0.90 77.84
N ALA A 220 3.94 0.39 77.53
CA ALA A 220 4.90 1.27 78.19
C ALA A 220 4.52 1.65 79.63
N SER A 221 3.24 1.51 80.01
CA SER A 221 2.75 1.87 81.35
C SER A 221 3.20 0.90 82.45
N GLY A 222 3.61 -0.32 82.10
CA GLY A 222 3.96 -1.38 83.05
C GLY A 222 2.77 -1.98 83.79
N VAL A 223 1.53 -1.62 83.43
CA VAL A 223 0.31 -2.21 84.01
C VAL A 223 0.20 -3.69 83.64
N ASN A 224 0.02 -4.55 84.63
CA ASN A 224 -0.15 -5.99 84.45
C ASN A 224 -1.65 -6.37 84.40
N ASP A 225 -2.31 -6.05 83.28
CA ASP A 225 -3.70 -6.40 82.98
C ASP A 225 -3.81 -7.11 81.63
N SER A 226 -3.79 -8.45 81.67
CA SER A 226 -3.80 -9.30 80.49
C SER A 226 -5.07 -9.21 79.65
N ALA A 227 -6.22 -8.92 80.27
CA ALA A 227 -7.50 -8.78 79.57
C ALA A 227 -7.52 -7.48 78.75
N THR A 228 -7.02 -6.38 79.32
CA THR A 228 -6.89 -5.10 78.61
C THR A 228 -5.85 -5.19 77.49
N GLU A 229 -4.70 -5.85 77.75
CA GLU A 229 -3.68 -6.07 76.72
C GLU A 229 -4.25 -6.81 75.50
N THR A 230 -4.95 -7.93 75.73
CA THR A 230 -5.56 -8.74 74.67
C THR A 230 -6.55 -7.91 73.84
N ARG A 231 -7.41 -7.13 74.51
CA ARG A 231 -8.41 -6.29 73.83
C ARG A 231 -7.78 -5.20 72.95
N LEU A 232 -6.64 -4.64 73.37
CA LEU A 232 -5.87 -3.65 72.61
C LEU A 232 -5.13 -4.28 71.42
N ARG A 233 -4.58 -5.49 71.58
CA ARG A 233 -3.98 -6.27 70.48
C ARG A 233 -5.03 -6.58 69.41
N ASP A 234 -6.18 -7.12 69.81
CA ASP A 234 -7.28 -7.41 68.89
C ASP A 234 -7.76 -6.15 68.14
N ALA A 235 -7.76 -4.99 68.80
CA ALA A 235 -8.12 -3.73 68.18
C ALA A 235 -7.09 -3.27 67.13
N ALA A 236 -5.80 -3.46 67.41
CA ALA A 236 -4.72 -3.20 66.45
C ALA A 236 -4.80 -4.16 65.25
N ASP A 237 -5.01 -5.46 65.49
CA ASP A 237 -5.13 -6.48 64.44
C ASP A 237 -6.33 -6.22 63.52
N ARG A 238 -7.48 -5.85 64.09
CA ARG A 238 -8.66 -5.43 63.29
C ARG A 238 -8.36 -4.18 62.46
N ALA A 239 -7.68 -3.18 63.02
CA ALA A 239 -7.33 -1.97 62.29
C ALA A 239 -6.35 -2.27 61.15
N GLU A 240 -5.39 -3.17 61.36
CA GLU A 240 -4.46 -3.65 60.33
C GLU A 240 -5.21 -4.36 59.19
N ALA A 241 -6.17 -5.24 59.51
CA ALA A 241 -6.99 -5.91 58.52
C ALA A 241 -7.79 -4.93 57.66
N HIS A 242 -8.39 -3.90 58.28
CA HIS A 242 -9.09 -2.84 57.55
C HIS A 242 -8.17 -2.02 56.64
N LEU A 243 -6.95 -1.72 57.11
CA LEU A 243 -5.93 -1.04 56.31
C LEU A 243 -5.50 -1.90 55.11
N LYS A 244 -5.19 -3.19 55.31
CA LYS A 244 -4.87 -4.13 54.22
C LYS A 244 -5.95 -4.15 53.14
N ARG A 245 -7.22 -4.24 53.54
CA ARG A 245 -8.36 -4.17 52.60
C ARG A 245 -8.40 -2.83 51.84
N ALA A 246 -8.21 -1.70 52.52
CA ALA A 246 -8.22 -0.39 51.88
C ALA A 246 -7.04 -0.21 50.88
N THR A 247 -5.87 -0.77 51.18
CA THR A 247 -4.72 -0.80 50.26
C THR A 247 -5.06 -1.55 48.97
N VAL A 248 -5.69 -2.73 49.08
CA VAL A 248 -6.13 -3.52 47.90
C VAL A 248 -7.18 -2.74 47.10
N ALA A 249 -8.15 -2.13 47.77
CA ALA A 249 -9.17 -1.31 47.12
C ALA A 249 -8.56 -0.11 46.36
N LEU A 250 -7.56 0.57 46.95
CA LEU A 250 -6.83 1.66 46.33
C LEU A 250 -6.06 1.21 45.07
N ALA A 251 -5.35 0.08 45.15
CA ALA A 251 -4.64 -0.48 43.99
C ALA A 251 -5.61 -0.79 42.83
N LYS A 252 -6.75 -1.41 43.13
CA LYS A 252 -7.79 -1.71 42.15
C LYS A 252 -8.38 -0.43 41.53
N ALA A 253 -8.68 0.58 42.34
CA ALA A 253 -9.23 1.86 41.86
C ALA A 253 -8.22 2.61 40.98
N LYS A 254 -6.93 2.55 41.31
CA LYS A 254 -5.86 3.13 40.48
C LYS A 254 -5.76 2.45 39.12
N ALA A 255 -5.76 1.11 39.09
CA ALA A 255 -5.72 0.36 37.83
C ALA A 255 -6.93 0.68 36.93
N ALA A 256 -8.13 0.79 37.52
CA ALA A 256 -9.34 1.19 36.79
C ALA A 256 -9.26 2.62 36.23
N TYR A 257 -8.68 3.55 36.98
CA TYR A 257 -8.43 4.91 36.51
C TYR A 257 -7.44 4.95 35.33
N ASP A 258 -6.29 4.26 35.45
CA ASP A 258 -5.28 4.24 34.40
C ASP A 258 -5.84 3.63 33.10
N ASP A 259 -6.62 2.55 33.21
CA ASP A 259 -7.31 1.91 32.08
C ASP A 259 -8.37 2.83 31.44
N ALA A 260 -9.19 3.50 32.25
CA ALA A 260 -10.20 4.43 31.76
C ALA A 260 -9.58 5.65 31.06
N LEU A 261 -8.47 6.18 31.58
CA LEU A 261 -7.71 7.26 30.94
C LEU A 261 -7.15 6.84 29.59
N ALA A 262 -6.57 5.63 29.48
CA ALA A 262 -6.07 5.13 28.21
C ALA A 262 -7.19 4.98 27.17
N LYS A 263 -8.37 4.49 27.57
CA LYS A 263 -9.54 4.37 26.69
C LYS A 263 -10.10 5.73 26.26
N ASP A 264 -10.13 6.72 27.14
CA ASP A 264 -10.54 8.09 26.82
C ASP A 264 -9.62 8.73 25.77
N LEU A 265 -8.30 8.67 25.99
CA LEU A 265 -7.31 9.18 25.03
C LEU A 265 -7.40 8.49 23.66
N ALA A 266 -7.64 7.17 23.64
CA ALA A 266 -7.84 6.44 22.40
C ALA A 266 -9.14 6.86 21.67
N ALA A 267 -10.23 7.09 22.41
CA ALA A 267 -11.48 7.58 21.85
C ALA A 267 -11.34 9.00 21.28
N VAL A 268 -10.61 9.88 21.96
CA VAL A 268 -10.24 11.22 21.48
C VAL A 268 -9.51 11.15 20.14
N ALA A 269 -8.47 10.32 20.06
CA ALA A 269 -7.70 10.16 18.82
C ALA A 269 -8.58 9.61 17.67
N ALA A 270 -9.46 8.65 17.97
CA ALA A 270 -10.38 8.08 16.98
C ALA A 270 -11.40 9.10 16.46
N TYR A 271 -11.96 9.94 17.34
CA TYR A 271 -12.84 11.04 16.97
C TYR A 271 -12.13 12.05 16.06
N ASN A 272 -10.93 12.51 16.44
CA ASN A 272 -10.17 13.48 15.64
C ASN A 272 -9.83 12.97 14.24
N LYS A 273 -9.47 11.68 14.13
CA LYS A 273 -9.25 11.04 12.83
C LYS A 273 -10.52 10.99 11.97
N ALA A 274 -11.67 10.67 12.58
CA ALA A 274 -12.95 10.65 11.87
C ALA A 274 -13.38 12.07 11.43
N LEU A 275 -13.12 13.08 12.27
CA LEU A 275 -13.40 14.49 11.95
C LEU A 275 -12.57 14.96 10.75
N GLN A 276 -11.28 14.64 10.72
CA GLN A 276 -10.42 14.98 9.58
C GLN A 276 -10.92 14.29 8.30
N THR A 277 -11.22 13.00 8.37
CA THR A 277 -11.75 12.24 7.22
C THR A 277 -13.04 12.87 6.70
N TYR A 278 -13.95 13.29 7.58
CA TYR A 278 -15.17 13.97 7.20
C TYR A 278 -14.90 15.32 6.51
N LYS A 279 -13.97 16.13 7.03
CA LYS A 279 -13.56 17.40 6.40
C LYS A 279 -12.98 17.18 5.01
N ASP A 280 -12.13 16.17 4.84
CA ASP A 280 -11.47 15.86 3.57
C ASP A 280 -12.50 15.47 2.50
N VAL A 281 -13.42 14.55 2.81
CA VAL A 281 -14.45 14.12 1.84
C VAL A 281 -15.48 15.22 1.56
N TYR A 282 -15.76 16.09 2.54
CA TYR A 282 -16.61 17.26 2.34
C TYR A 282 -15.97 18.22 1.33
N ASN A 283 -14.69 18.55 1.52
CA ASN A 283 -13.94 19.43 0.62
C ASN A 283 -13.81 18.83 -0.78
N GLU A 284 -13.59 17.51 -0.89
CA GLU A 284 -13.60 16.78 -2.17
C GLU A 284 -14.95 16.93 -2.90
N ALA A 285 -16.07 16.76 -2.18
CA ALA A 285 -17.40 16.93 -2.77
C ALA A 285 -17.64 18.36 -3.27
N VAL A 286 -17.28 19.37 -2.47
CA VAL A 286 -17.41 20.78 -2.86
C VAL A 286 -16.52 21.12 -4.06
N ALA A 287 -15.27 20.65 -4.08
CA ALA A 287 -14.35 20.85 -5.20
C ALA A 287 -14.86 20.19 -6.50
N ALA A 288 -15.59 19.08 -6.40
CA ALA A 288 -16.27 18.43 -7.51
C ALA A 288 -17.62 19.08 -7.92
N GLY A 289 -17.94 20.25 -7.35
CA GLY A 289 -19.14 21.02 -7.72
C GLY A 289 -20.44 20.48 -7.12
N VAL A 290 -20.38 19.71 -6.02
CA VAL A 290 -21.57 19.37 -5.23
C VAL A 290 -22.02 20.60 -4.45
N ASN A 291 -23.32 20.93 -4.50
CA ASN A 291 -23.89 22.02 -3.73
C ASN A 291 -23.77 21.72 -2.21
N PRO A 292 -23.09 22.57 -1.43
CA PRO A 292 -22.96 22.40 0.03
C PRO A 292 -24.29 22.25 0.78
N ALA A 293 -25.39 22.83 0.27
CA ALA A 293 -26.72 22.72 0.90
C ALA A 293 -27.29 21.29 0.90
N LEU A 294 -26.74 20.40 0.06
CA LEU A 294 -27.12 18.98 0.00
C LEU A 294 -26.27 18.09 0.92
N LEU A 295 -25.24 18.66 1.54
CA LEU A 295 -24.30 17.95 2.41
C LEU A 295 -24.71 18.11 3.88
N PRO A 296 -24.41 17.11 4.73
CA PRO A 296 -24.46 17.29 6.17
C PRO A 296 -23.63 18.51 6.62
N PRO A 297 -24.07 19.27 7.64
CA PRO A 297 -23.34 20.43 8.10
C PRO A 297 -22.01 20.03 8.74
N VAL A 298 -20.97 20.85 8.53
CA VAL A 298 -19.68 20.63 9.18
C VAL A 298 -19.74 21.13 10.62
N VAL A 299 -19.42 20.25 11.57
CA VAL A 299 -19.24 20.65 12.97
C VAL A 299 -17.96 21.48 13.05
N THR A 300 -18.09 22.78 13.32
CA THR A 300 -16.97 23.73 13.42
C THR A 300 -16.40 23.86 14.83
N SER A 301 -17.13 23.37 15.84
CA SER A 301 -16.64 23.24 17.20
C SER A 301 -15.75 22.00 17.30
N ASP A 302 -14.44 22.21 17.42
CA ASP A 302 -13.50 21.20 17.89
C ASP A 302 -13.85 20.85 19.35
N PRO A 303 -14.39 19.67 19.68
CA PRO A 303 -14.90 19.38 21.02
C PRO A 303 -13.80 19.01 22.03
N LEU A 304 -12.53 19.35 21.76
CA LEU A 304 -11.40 18.91 22.57
C LEU A 304 -10.38 20.03 22.81
N ASP A 305 -10.74 20.98 23.69
CA ASP A 305 -9.74 21.53 24.60
C ASP A 305 -9.54 20.48 25.72
N PRO A 306 -8.40 19.77 25.80
CA PRO A 306 -8.15 18.73 26.80
C PRO A 306 -7.91 19.38 28.16
N LYS A 307 -8.92 20.02 28.75
CA LYS A 307 -8.89 20.36 30.17
C LYS A 307 -9.17 19.10 30.97
N VAL A 308 -8.17 18.25 31.10
CA VAL A 308 -8.15 17.18 32.10
C VAL A 308 -8.27 17.87 33.47
N PRO A 309 -9.37 17.70 34.22
CA PRO A 309 -9.50 18.34 35.53
C PRO A 309 -8.38 17.82 36.44
N ALA A 310 -7.64 18.73 37.06
CA ALA A 310 -6.59 18.34 38.01
C ALA A 310 -7.20 17.54 39.16
N VAL A 311 -6.55 16.44 39.55
CA VAL A 311 -6.96 15.62 40.71
C VAL A 311 -6.45 16.25 42.00
N PRO A 312 -7.28 16.82 42.87
CA PRO A 312 -6.82 17.34 44.14
C PRO A 312 -6.32 16.18 45.02
N GLY A 313 -5.10 16.28 45.56
CA GLY A 313 -4.57 15.33 46.55
C GLY A 313 -3.77 14.11 46.02
N LEU A 314 -3.73 13.86 44.70
CA LEU A 314 -3.07 12.68 44.12
C LEU A 314 -1.56 12.60 44.43
N LYS A 315 -0.87 13.75 44.45
CA LYS A 315 0.57 13.83 44.77
C LYS A 315 0.89 13.43 46.22
N HIS A 316 -0.02 13.65 47.17
CA HIS A 316 0.20 13.29 48.57
C HIS A 316 -0.02 11.78 48.82
N ALA A 317 -1.08 11.20 48.23
CA ALA A 317 -1.36 9.77 48.36
C ALA A 317 -0.28 8.89 47.69
N TYR A 318 0.27 9.34 46.56
CA TYR A 318 1.33 8.62 45.83
C TYR A 318 2.68 8.62 46.56
N ALA A 319 3.04 9.72 47.23
CA ALA A 319 4.29 9.84 47.97
C ALA A 319 4.30 8.97 49.25
N SER A 320 3.17 8.86 49.95
CA SER A 320 3.04 8.02 51.16
C SER A 320 2.96 6.52 50.84
N ALA A 321 2.37 6.13 49.71
CA ALA A 321 2.33 4.72 49.28
C ALA A 321 3.70 4.20 48.78
N MET A 322 4.57 5.09 48.30
CA MET A 322 5.87 4.74 47.69
C MET A 322 7.09 4.95 48.60
N SER A 323 6.95 5.46 49.83
CA SER A 323 8.08 5.67 50.76
C SER A 323 8.61 4.38 51.43
N GLY A 324 8.55 3.25 50.72
CA GLY A 324 9.51 2.16 50.89
C GLY A 324 9.15 1.01 51.82
N LYS A 325 8.06 1.07 52.60
CA LYS A 325 7.68 -0.05 53.48
C LYS A 325 6.53 -0.92 52.97
N PHE A 326 5.59 -0.37 52.20
CA PHE A 326 4.31 -1.04 51.87
C PHE A 326 4.15 -1.53 50.42
N GLY A 327 5.10 -1.20 49.54
CA GLY A 327 5.10 -1.65 48.14
C GLY A 327 5.44 -3.14 47.97
N LYS A 328 5.96 -3.80 49.02
CA LYS A 328 6.25 -5.24 49.02
C LYS A 328 5.01 -6.06 49.39
N GLU A 329 4.20 -5.64 50.36
CA GLU A 329 2.95 -6.33 50.70
C GLU A 329 1.88 -6.18 49.60
N ALA A 330 1.81 -5.02 48.93
CA ALA A 330 0.90 -4.80 47.81
C ALA A 330 1.19 -5.74 46.62
N LYS A 331 2.48 -5.98 46.30
CA LYS A 331 2.90 -6.93 45.26
C LYS A 331 2.70 -8.40 45.66
N ALA A 332 2.85 -8.73 46.95
CA ALA A 332 2.61 -10.08 47.44
C ALA A 332 1.12 -10.47 47.41
N ALA A 333 0.22 -9.52 47.70
CA ALA A 333 -1.22 -9.74 47.62
C ALA A 333 -1.74 -9.86 46.18
N GLU A 334 -1.15 -9.13 45.22
CA GLU A 334 -1.47 -9.25 43.78
C GLU A 334 -1.03 -10.61 43.21
N ALA A 335 0.07 -11.18 43.70
CA ALA A 335 0.54 -12.50 43.31
C ALA A 335 -0.25 -13.66 43.95
N ALA A 336 -0.84 -13.46 45.13
CA ALA A 336 -1.67 -14.45 45.82
C ALA A 336 -3.15 -14.47 45.35
N ALA A 337 -3.55 -13.49 44.53
CA ALA A 337 -4.89 -13.38 43.94
C ALA A 337 -4.96 -13.89 42.47
N LYS A 338 -3.88 -14.50 41.98
CA LYS A 338 -3.85 -15.35 40.78
C LYS A 338 -3.93 -16.81 41.19
#